data_AF-A0A3P9DN65-F1
#
_entry.id   AF-A0A3P9DN65-F1
#
_cell.length_a   1.000
_cell.length_b   1.000
_cell.length_c   1.000
_cell.angle_alpha   90.00
_cell.angle_beta   90.00
_cell.angle_gamma   90.00
#
_symmetry.space_group_name_H-M   'P 1'
#
loop_
_entity.id
_entity.type
_entity.pdbx_description
1 polymer ?
#
loop_
_entity_poly.entity_id
_entity_poly.type
_entity_poly.pdbx_seq_one_letter_code
_entity_poly.pdbx_strand_id
1 'polypeptide(L)'
;MTVQAWDFSRGNMLVLLGKTGEGKSSSGNSILGRDAFREISSHSSVAAECSKQQERVFKKMVSVVDTSGLFDTFLPEDVVKREISKCINMSAPGPHAILLVIKVGRFTAEERDAVKKVEEIFGEGAWRYTIILFTHGHVVESDLDETLEEAGAELQEVLQKAGNRYHVFNNLKTNDRRQVLNLLEKVDKMVPYSNYTYLEVEEMLKRRESELREFFKKKLEEKIKAVESEYKKKLMEAQEEKQQVEERMRSELEELRRYYHMLESGVGQVVEQVLCSFTWINIWNSADSLQLHACIY
;
A
#
# COMPACT_ATOMS: atom_id res chain seq x y z
N MET A 1 2.10 -24.13 41.77
CA MET A 1 1.94 -22.71 41.38
C MET A 1 2.43 -22.57 39.96
N THR A 2 1.52 -22.64 39.01
CA THR A 2 1.85 -22.59 37.57
C THR A 2 2.12 -21.14 37.21
N VAL A 3 3.34 -20.88 36.74
CA VAL A 3 3.74 -19.58 36.18
C VAL A 3 2.77 -19.31 35.02
N GLN A 4 1.94 -18.26 35.13
CA GLN A 4 1.10 -17.84 34.01
C GLN A 4 2.04 -17.50 32.85
N ALA A 5 2.01 -18.34 31.81
CA ALA A 5 2.71 -18.09 30.58
C ALA A 5 2.22 -16.76 30.00
N TRP A 6 3.16 -15.89 29.68
CA TRP A 6 2.91 -14.58 29.10
C TRP A 6 2.18 -14.78 27.77
N ASP A 7 1.00 -14.18 27.62
CA ASP A 7 0.29 -14.19 26.34
C ASP A 7 0.98 -13.22 25.38
N PHE A 8 1.92 -13.73 24.59
CA PHE A 8 2.66 -13.01 23.55
C PHE A 8 1.80 -12.61 22.34
N SER A 9 0.49 -12.92 22.32
CA SER A 9 -0.36 -12.71 21.15
C SER A 9 -1.04 -11.33 21.07
N ARG A 10 -1.21 -10.61 22.19
CA ARG A 10 -1.88 -9.31 22.21
C ARG A 10 -0.89 -8.20 21.90
N GLY A 11 -1.06 -7.49 20.78
CA GLY A 11 -0.26 -6.31 20.47
C GLY A 11 -0.69 -5.09 21.30
N ASN A 12 0.24 -4.17 21.60
CA ASN A 12 -0.09 -2.93 22.31
C ASN A 12 -0.47 -1.83 21.32
N MET A 13 -1.61 -1.17 21.54
CA MET A 13 -2.03 0.05 20.82
C MET A 13 -1.80 1.27 21.70
N LEU A 14 -0.80 2.09 21.37
CA LEU A 14 -0.43 3.28 22.12
C LEU A 14 -0.84 4.53 21.33
N VAL A 15 -1.48 5.49 21.99
CA VAL A 15 -1.82 6.79 21.39
C VAL A 15 -1.02 7.88 22.11
N LEU A 16 -0.24 8.66 21.37
CA LEU A 16 0.55 9.77 21.90
C LEU A 16 -0.23 11.07 21.79
N LEU A 17 -0.56 11.68 22.93
CA LEU A 17 -1.26 12.98 23.00
C LEU A 17 -0.36 14.01 23.67
N GLY A 18 -0.58 15.31 23.45
CA GLY A 18 0.23 16.37 24.07
C GLY A 18 0.51 17.53 23.12
N LYS A 19 1.04 18.63 23.66
CA LYS A 19 1.35 19.85 22.90
C LYS A 19 2.38 19.57 21.79
N THR A 20 2.32 20.36 20.72
CA THR A 20 3.32 20.35 19.65
C THR A 20 4.69 20.73 20.20
N GLY A 21 5.74 19.99 19.80
CA GLY A 21 7.11 20.23 20.27
C GLY A 21 7.52 19.47 21.54
N GLU A 22 6.59 18.78 22.22
CA GLU A 22 6.90 18.03 23.45
C GLU A 22 7.56 16.66 23.23
N GLY A 23 7.91 16.35 21.98
CA GLY A 23 8.62 15.12 21.63
C GLY A 23 7.72 13.89 21.49
N LYS A 24 6.46 14.05 21.05
CA LYS A 24 5.57 12.92 20.71
C LYS A 24 6.20 12.01 19.64
N SER A 25 6.52 12.56 18.47
CA SER A 25 7.13 11.82 17.37
C SER A 25 8.45 11.14 17.79
N SER A 26 9.32 11.85 18.52
CA SER A 26 10.58 11.30 19.06
C SER A 26 10.34 10.16 20.07
N SER A 27 9.30 10.27 20.90
CA SER A 27 8.91 9.21 21.83
C SER A 27 8.35 8.00 21.07
N GLY A 28 7.57 8.23 20.01
CA GLY A 28 7.10 7.17 19.12
C GLY A 28 8.24 6.44 18.41
N ASN A 29 9.22 7.18 17.90
CA ASN A 29 10.44 6.62 17.31
C ASN A 29 11.25 5.82 18.33
N SER A 30 11.38 6.35 19.55
CA SER A 30 12.04 5.67 20.66
C SER A 30 11.31 4.37 21.03
N ILE A 31 9.98 4.36 21.10
CA ILE A 31 9.19 3.14 21.37
C ILE A 31 9.44 2.11 20.27
N LEU A 32 9.30 2.50 19.01
CA LEU A 32 9.41 1.58 17.86
C LEU A 32 10.87 1.16 17.57
N GLY A 33 11.86 1.91 18.06
CA GLY A 33 13.27 1.64 17.84
C GLY A 33 13.76 1.96 16.42
N ARG A 34 13.05 2.82 15.70
CA ARG A 34 13.39 3.31 14.36
C ARG A 34 12.77 4.68 14.11
N ASP A 35 13.25 5.39 13.11
CA ASP A 35 12.68 6.66 12.67
C ASP A 35 11.39 6.43 11.87
N ALA A 36 10.28 6.29 12.59
CA ALA A 36 8.96 5.98 12.04
C ALA A 36 8.11 7.22 11.76
N PHE A 37 8.29 8.26 12.57
CA PHE A 37 7.59 9.54 12.50
C PHE A 37 8.60 10.64 12.18
N ARG A 38 8.21 11.58 11.31
CA ARG A 38 9.04 12.74 10.99
C ARG A 38 8.99 13.71 12.16
N GLU A 39 10.17 14.06 12.68
CA GLU A 39 10.29 15.12 13.68
C GLU A 39 10.10 16.47 12.98
N ILE A 40 8.99 17.15 13.25
CA ILE A 40 8.77 18.49 12.71
C ILE A 40 9.41 19.47 13.69
N SER A 41 10.60 19.96 13.35
CA SER A 41 11.18 21.14 13.99
C SER A 41 10.27 22.34 13.70
N SER A 42 9.94 23.09 14.75
CA SER A 42 8.86 24.09 14.93
C SER A 42 8.82 25.31 13.98
N HIS A 43 9.31 25.21 12.75
CA HIS A 43 9.41 26.35 11.81
C HIS A 43 8.70 26.16 10.47
N SER A 44 8.16 24.98 10.16
CA SER A 44 7.30 24.78 8.99
C SER A 44 5.88 24.45 9.42
N SER A 45 4.93 25.32 9.08
CA SER A 45 3.48 25.19 9.22
C SER A 45 2.89 24.11 8.30
N VAL A 46 3.50 22.93 8.26
CA VAL A 46 2.91 21.76 7.62
C VAL A 46 2.00 21.12 8.66
N ALA A 47 0.69 21.18 8.43
CA ALA A 47 -0.31 20.52 9.27
C ALA A 47 0.06 19.04 9.45
N ALA A 48 0.46 18.68 10.66
CA ALA A 48 0.99 17.35 10.94
C ALA A 48 -0.17 16.37 11.13
N GLU A 49 -0.52 15.57 10.14
CA GLU A 49 -1.65 14.63 10.26
C GLU A 49 -1.38 13.53 11.31
N CYS A 50 -2.45 13.00 11.91
CA CYS A 50 -2.37 11.80 12.74
C CYS A 50 -1.81 10.65 11.90
N SER A 51 -0.86 9.90 12.46
CA SER A 51 -0.22 8.79 11.75
C SER A 51 -0.04 7.58 12.66
N LYS A 52 -0.23 6.39 12.08
CA LYS A 52 -0.07 5.11 12.78
C LYS A 52 1.12 4.36 12.22
N GLN A 53 2.02 3.92 13.10
CA GLN A 53 3.17 3.10 12.76
C GLN A 53 3.19 1.87 13.65
N GLN A 54 3.75 0.77 13.14
CA GLN A 54 3.83 -0.49 13.88
C GLN A 54 5.22 -1.10 13.74
N GLU A 55 5.66 -1.79 14.78
CA GLU A 55 6.91 -2.55 14.79
C GLU A 55 6.85 -3.70 15.79
N ARG A 56 7.66 -4.74 15.56
CA ARG A 56 7.84 -5.83 16.53
C ARG A 56 8.91 -5.44 17.55
N VAL A 57 8.46 -5.00 18.73
CA VAL A 57 9.33 -4.58 19.84
C VAL A 57 9.28 -5.63 20.94
N PHE A 58 10.44 -6.15 21.37
CA PHE A 58 10.52 -7.22 22.39
C PHE A 58 9.61 -8.43 22.09
N LYS A 59 9.56 -8.86 20.82
CA LYS A 59 8.70 -9.95 20.30
C LYS A 59 7.19 -9.65 20.29
N LYS A 60 6.74 -8.53 20.84
CA LYS A 60 5.34 -8.05 20.84
C LYS A 60 5.10 -7.09 19.68
N MET A 61 3.92 -7.13 19.08
CA MET A 61 3.54 -6.11 18.08
C MET A 61 3.14 -4.83 18.81
N VAL A 62 3.81 -3.71 18.52
CA VAL A 62 3.49 -2.41 19.11
C VAL A 62 3.04 -1.48 18.01
N SER A 63 1.82 -0.98 18.12
CA SER A 63 1.25 0.07 17.28
C SER A 63 1.29 1.38 18.04
N VAL A 64 1.80 2.44 17.40
CA VAL A 64 1.86 3.80 17.95
C VAL A 64 1.09 4.71 17.00
N VAL A 65 0.17 5.51 17.56
CA VAL A 65 -0.50 6.61 16.86
C VAL A 65 0.09 7.91 17.37
N ASP A 66 0.75 8.66 16.48
CA ASP A 66 1.21 10.03 16.75
C ASP A 66 0.14 11.01 16.29
N THR A 67 -0.15 12.02 17.11
CA THR A 67 -1.23 13.01 16.88
C THR A 67 -0.68 14.43 16.76
N SER A 68 0.43 14.59 16.05
CA SER A 68 1.21 15.83 15.96
C SER A 68 0.44 17.08 15.49
N GLY A 69 -0.74 16.96 14.86
CA GLY A 69 -1.60 18.09 14.44
C GLY A 69 -2.92 18.20 15.18
N LEU A 70 -3.18 17.36 16.17
CA LEU A 70 -4.41 17.39 16.96
C LEU A 70 -4.43 18.56 17.96
N PHE A 71 -3.25 19.04 18.35
CA PHE A 71 -3.05 20.06 19.38
C PHE A 71 -2.62 21.41 18.81
N ASP A 72 -2.65 21.58 17.49
CA ASP A 72 -2.30 22.83 16.84
C ASP A 72 -3.50 23.81 16.88
N THR A 73 -3.33 24.94 17.58
CA THR A 73 -4.36 25.97 17.80
C THR A 73 -4.64 26.82 16.56
N PHE A 74 -3.81 26.73 15.51
CA PHE A 74 -4.00 27.48 14.27
C PHE A 74 -4.86 26.75 13.24
N LEU A 75 -5.30 25.51 13.54
CA LEU A 75 -6.11 24.73 12.61
C LEU A 75 -7.60 25.06 12.73
N PRO A 76 -8.33 25.09 11.59
CA PRO A 76 -9.78 25.16 11.57
C PRO A 76 -10.45 24.01 12.34
N GLU A 77 -11.60 24.27 12.97
CA GLU A 77 -12.31 23.30 13.80
C GLU A 77 -12.71 22.01 13.04
N ASP A 78 -13.05 22.12 11.76
CA ASP A 78 -13.36 20.98 10.89
C ASP A 78 -12.15 20.07 10.67
N VAL A 79 -10.95 20.67 10.55
CA VAL A 79 -9.69 19.93 10.44
C VAL A 79 -9.39 19.22 11.76
N VAL A 80 -9.58 19.88 12.90
CA VAL A 80 -9.40 19.27 14.23
C VAL A 80 -10.34 18.07 14.41
N LYS A 81 -11.64 18.22 14.10
CA LYS A 81 -12.63 17.13 14.17
C LYS A 81 -12.27 15.96 13.27
N ARG A 82 -11.75 16.22 12.06
CA ARG A 82 -11.26 15.19 11.15
C ARG A 82 -10.07 14.43 11.72
N GLU A 83 -9.11 15.13 12.33
CA GLU A 83 -7.94 14.49 12.94
C GLU A 83 -8.31 13.70 14.20
N ILE A 84 -9.25 14.19 15.03
CA ILE A 84 -9.86 13.41 16.13
C ILE A 84 -10.45 12.10 15.58
N SER A 85 -11.26 12.20 14.52
CA SER A 85 -11.90 11.04 13.90
C SER A 85 -10.87 10.05 13.34
N LYS A 86 -9.79 10.54 12.69
CA LYS A 86 -8.68 9.70 12.24
C LYS A 86 -7.99 9.00 13.41
N CYS A 87 -7.72 9.71 14.51
CA CYS A 87 -7.09 9.14 15.70
C CYS A 87 -7.94 8.01 16.30
N ILE A 88 -9.25 8.21 16.45
CA ILE A 88 -10.19 7.18 16.95
C ILE A 88 -10.20 5.96 16.01
N ASN A 89 -10.28 6.18 14.70
CA ASN A 89 -10.28 5.09 13.73
C ASN A 89 -8.95 4.32 13.71
N MET A 90 -7.81 5.00 13.83
CA MET A 90 -6.49 4.36 13.87
C MET A 90 -6.24 3.57 15.17
N SER A 91 -6.86 4.01 16.26
CA SER A 91 -6.76 3.38 17.59
C SER A 91 -7.80 2.29 17.83
N ALA A 92 -8.77 2.09 16.94
CA ALA A 92 -9.77 1.01 17.05
C ALA A 92 -9.12 -0.38 17.23
N PRO A 93 -9.68 -1.27 18.09
CA PRO A 93 -10.93 -1.15 18.86
C PRO A 93 -10.89 -0.14 20.04
N GLY A 94 -9.71 0.38 20.35
CA GLY A 94 -9.42 1.32 21.42
C GLY A 94 -7.93 1.27 21.80
N PRO A 95 -7.40 2.34 22.41
CA PRO A 95 -6.03 2.32 22.91
C PRO A 95 -5.88 1.35 24.08
N HIS A 96 -4.77 0.61 24.10
CA HIS A 96 -4.31 -0.10 25.29
C HIS A 96 -3.72 0.87 26.31
N ALA A 97 -3.08 1.93 25.82
CA ALA A 97 -2.62 3.04 26.64
C ALA A 97 -2.69 4.36 25.87
N ILE A 98 -3.02 5.42 26.60
CA ILE A 98 -2.89 6.80 26.16
C ILE A 98 -1.65 7.35 26.85
N LEU A 99 -0.69 7.83 26.08
CA LEU A 99 0.53 8.45 26.60
C LEU A 99 0.37 9.96 26.46
N LEU A 100 0.10 10.65 27.57
CA LEU A 100 0.04 12.10 27.60
C LEU A 100 1.46 12.64 27.77
N VAL A 101 2.02 13.13 26.67
CA VAL A 101 3.40 13.60 26.55
C VAL A 101 3.51 15.03 27.07
N ILE A 102 4.31 15.20 28.12
CA ILE A 102 4.58 16.46 28.82
C ILE A 102 6.10 16.60 28.90
N LYS A 103 6.66 17.79 28.68
CA LYS A 103 8.09 17.99 28.91
C LYS A 103 8.36 18.25 30.38
N VAL A 104 9.47 17.72 30.87
CA VAL A 104 9.93 18.03 32.23
C VAL A 104 10.15 19.54 32.38
N GLY A 105 9.46 20.16 33.35
CA GLY A 105 9.53 21.60 33.61
C GLY A 105 8.19 22.20 34.01
N ARG A 106 7.96 23.46 33.61
CA ARG A 106 6.73 24.21 33.95
C ARG A 106 5.53 23.67 33.17
N PHE A 107 4.43 23.42 33.88
CA PHE A 107 3.15 23.09 33.29
C PHE A 107 2.48 24.32 32.67
N THR A 108 2.15 24.24 31.39
CA THR A 108 1.72 25.35 30.53
C THR A 108 0.23 25.31 30.22
N ALA A 109 -0.29 26.42 29.70
CA ALA A 109 -1.70 26.52 29.29
C ALA A 109 -2.06 25.51 28.21
N GLU A 110 -1.15 25.27 27.26
CA GLU A 110 -1.39 24.36 26.16
C GLU A 110 -1.34 22.89 26.62
N GLU A 111 -0.60 22.57 27.68
CA GLU A 111 -0.65 21.25 28.31
C GLU A 111 -1.97 21.04 29.07
N ARG A 112 -2.54 22.09 29.70
CA ARG A 112 -3.92 22.04 30.24
C ARG A 112 -4.95 21.78 29.15
N ASP A 113 -4.81 22.41 27.99
CA ASP A 113 -5.71 22.15 26.87
C ASP A 113 -5.51 20.73 26.32
N ALA A 114 -4.28 20.20 26.41
CA ALA A 114 -4.04 18.82 26.03
C ALA A 114 -4.76 17.81 26.95
N VAL A 115 -4.81 18.09 28.26
CA VAL A 115 -5.57 17.32 29.26
C VAL A 115 -7.06 17.29 28.92
N LYS A 116 -7.67 18.44 28.62
CA LYS A 116 -9.10 18.52 28.24
C LYS A 116 -9.41 17.69 26.98
N LYS A 117 -8.51 17.74 25.99
CA LYS A 117 -8.65 16.97 24.75
C LYS A 117 -8.61 15.46 24.97
N VAL A 118 -7.94 14.96 26.01
CA VAL A 118 -8.02 13.52 26.35
C VAL A 118 -9.47 13.12 26.64
N GLU A 119 -10.16 13.91 27.45
CA GLU A 119 -11.56 13.68 27.83
C GLU A 119 -12.51 13.92 26.65
N GLU A 120 -12.24 14.92 25.81
CA GLU A 120 -13.02 15.20 24.60
C GLU A 120 -12.99 14.03 23.60
N ILE A 121 -11.83 13.39 23.43
CA ILE A 121 -11.63 12.36 22.40
C ILE A 121 -12.04 10.97 22.89
N PHE A 122 -11.65 10.62 24.11
CA PHE A 122 -11.78 9.24 24.62
C PHE A 122 -12.74 9.13 25.82
N GLY A 123 -13.34 10.24 26.25
CA GLY A 123 -14.23 10.33 27.41
C GLY A 123 -13.47 10.34 28.74
N GLU A 124 -14.18 10.64 29.82
CA GLU A 124 -13.61 10.71 31.18
C GLU A 124 -12.99 9.37 31.64
N GLY A 125 -13.54 8.24 31.17
CA GLY A 125 -13.02 6.91 31.46
C GLY A 125 -11.62 6.62 30.88
N ALA A 126 -11.12 7.46 29.97
CA ALA A 126 -9.82 7.34 29.34
C ALA A 126 -8.67 7.38 30.34
N TRP A 127 -8.82 8.15 31.43
CA TRP A 127 -7.78 8.33 32.45
C TRP A 127 -7.32 7.02 33.09
N ARG A 128 -8.17 5.99 33.12
CA ARG A 128 -7.80 4.63 33.58
C ARG A 128 -6.70 3.97 32.75
N TYR A 129 -6.52 4.42 31.52
CA TYR A 129 -5.54 3.92 30.53
C TYR A 129 -4.46 4.94 30.21
N THR A 130 -4.45 6.08 30.91
CA THR A 130 -3.48 7.15 30.68
C THR A 130 -2.24 6.95 31.54
N ILE A 131 -1.07 7.12 30.91
CA ILE A 131 0.23 7.28 31.54
C ILE A 131 0.78 8.64 31.14
N ILE A 132 1.24 9.42 32.11
CA ILE A 132 1.94 10.68 31.85
C ILE A 132 3.36 10.36 31.38
N LEU A 133 3.72 10.72 30.15
CA LEU A 133 5.06 10.49 29.60
C LEU A 133 5.87 11.78 29.64
N PHE A 134 6.78 11.86 30.61
CA PHE A 134 7.70 12.97 30.72
C PHE A 134 8.85 12.85 29.71
N THR A 135 9.05 13.85 28.86
CA THR A 135 10.19 13.91 27.92
C THR A 135 11.25 14.88 28.40
N HIS A 136 12.42 14.85 27.76
CA HIS A 136 13.61 15.61 28.18
C HIS A 136 14.13 15.18 29.55
N GLY A 137 13.98 13.90 29.92
CA GLY A 137 14.48 13.36 31.19
C GLY A 137 16.00 13.44 31.39
N HIS A 138 16.79 13.80 30.36
CA HIS A 138 18.21 14.10 30.52
C HIS A 138 18.48 15.36 31.37
N VAL A 139 17.48 16.22 31.54
CA VAL A 139 17.59 17.44 32.37
C VAL A 139 17.52 17.11 33.86
N VAL A 140 17.01 15.94 34.23
CA VAL A 140 16.80 15.55 35.63
C VAL A 140 17.35 14.14 35.83
N GLU A 141 18.66 14.05 36.08
CA GLU A 141 19.36 12.77 36.29
C GLU A 141 19.20 12.19 37.72
N SER A 142 18.49 12.86 38.65
CA SER A 142 18.31 12.33 40.03
C SER A 142 16.95 12.57 40.67
N ASP A 143 16.29 13.71 40.47
CA ASP A 143 15.17 14.13 41.33
C ASP A 143 13.87 14.44 40.60
N LEU A 144 13.43 13.54 39.72
CA LEU A 144 12.10 13.71 39.10
C LEU A 144 10.99 13.58 40.13
N ASP A 145 11.15 12.72 41.13
CA ASP A 145 10.16 12.59 42.20
C ASP A 145 10.10 13.87 43.04
N GLU A 146 11.23 14.49 43.39
CA GLU A 146 11.22 15.80 44.07
C GLU A 146 10.70 16.92 43.17
N THR A 147 11.05 16.92 41.87
CA THR A 147 10.53 17.89 40.88
C THR A 147 9.00 17.76 40.74
N LEU A 148 8.47 16.55 40.88
CA LEU A 148 7.03 16.30 40.87
C LEU A 148 6.40 16.71 42.20
N GLU A 149 7.04 16.48 43.35
CA GLU A 149 6.56 16.96 44.65
C GLU A 149 6.48 18.49 44.71
N GLU A 150 7.42 19.19 44.06
CA GLU A 150 7.42 20.65 43.90
C GLU A 150 6.51 21.13 42.76
N ALA A 151 5.87 20.22 42.01
CA ALA A 151 5.00 20.59 40.92
C ALA A 151 3.76 21.33 41.40
N GLY A 152 3.34 22.34 40.63
CA GLY A 152 2.15 23.11 40.92
C GLY A 152 0.89 22.23 40.98
N ALA A 153 -0.12 22.70 41.74
CA ALA A 153 -1.36 21.97 42.01
C ALA A 153 -2.06 21.40 40.77
N GLU A 154 -1.95 22.07 39.62
CA GLU A 154 -2.54 21.62 38.36
C GLU A 154 -1.89 20.33 37.82
N LEU A 155 -0.56 20.21 37.85
CA LEU A 155 0.12 19.00 37.39
C LEU A 155 -0.15 17.83 38.35
N GLN A 156 -0.23 18.13 39.65
CA GLN A 156 -0.63 17.17 40.68
C GLN A 156 -2.04 16.61 40.43
N GLU A 157 -2.99 17.46 40.05
CA GLU A 157 -4.34 17.02 39.68
C GLU A 157 -4.32 16.06 38.47
N VAL A 158 -3.52 16.37 37.44
CA VAL A 158 -3.38 15.52 36.25
C VAL A 158 -2.76 14.17 36.59
N LEU A 159 -1.72 14.15 37.44
CA LEU A 159 -1.11 12.92 37.93
C LEU A 159 -2.12 12.07 38.71
N GLN A 160 -2.90 12.69 39.59
CA GLN A 160 -3.94 12.00 40.35
C GLN A 160 -5.03 11.43 39.45
N LYS A 161 -5.50 12.17 38.44
CA LYS A 161 -6.44 11.66 37.41
C LYS A 161 -5.88 10.42 36.71
N ALA A 162 -4.59 10.44 36.37
CA ALA A 162 -3.88 9.30 35.79
C ALA A 162 -3.51 8.21 36.82
N GLY A 163 -3.99 8.26 38.06
CA GLY A 163 -3.69 7.28 39.11
C GLY A 163 -2.21 7.23 39.48
N ASN A 164 -1.53 8.38 39.43
CA ASN A 164 -0.08 8.56 39.63
C ASN A 164 0.77 7.68 38.69
N ARG A 165 0.24 7.36 37.50
CA ARG A 165 0.99 6.64 36.46
C ARG A 165 1.77 7.64 35.63
N TYR A 166 3.09 7.64 35.78
CA TYR A 166 3.99 8.36 34.90
C TYR A 166 5.18 7.51 34.45
N HIS A 167 5.85 7.92 33.39
CA HIS A 167 7.06 7.34 32.88
C HIS A 167 7.95 8.44 32.29
N VAL A 168 9.25 8.21 32.25
CA VAL A 168 10.23 9.24 31.86
C VAL A 168 11.03 8.71 30.70
N PHE A 169 11.09 9.50 29.63
CA PHE A 169 11.85 9.20 28.43
C PHE A 169 13.01 10.17 28.23
N ASN A 170 14.13 9.58 27.87
CA ASN A 170 15.27 10.29 27.32
C ASN A 170 15.41 9.92 25.83
N ASN A 171 14.73 10.70 24.99
CA ASN A 171 14.75 10.51 23.53
C ASN A 171 16.14 10.73 22.89
N LEU A 172 17.14 11.23 23.63
CA LEU A 172 18.53 11.30 23.17
C LEU A 172 19.29 9.98 23.35
N LYS A 173 18.80 9.09 24.22
CA LYS A 173 19.38 7.76 24.49
C LYS A 173 18.49 6.67 23.87
N THR A 174 18.20 6.76 22.57
CA THR A 174 17.34 5.80 21.83
C THR A 174 17.83 4.35 21.92
N ASN A 175 19.14 4.17 22.12
CA ASN A 175 19.83 2.90 22.31
C ASN A 175 19.45 2.23 23.64
N ASP A 176 19.03 3.01 24.65
CA ASP A 176 18.60 2.46 25.94
C ASP A 176 17.19 1.91 25.80
N ARG A 177 17.11 0.63 25.42
CA ARG A 177 15.84 -0.08 25.26
C ARG A 177 15.15 -0.40 26.60
N ARG A 178 15.80 -0.19 27.76
CA ARG A 178 15.21 -0.46 29.08
C ARG A 178 14.07 0.49 29.40
N GLN A 179 14.18 1.77 29.01
CA GLN A 179 13.08 2.73 29.18
C GLN A 179 11.81 2.25 28.46
N VAL A 180 11.96 1.72 27.24
CA VAL A 180 10.85 1.18 26.45
C VAL A 180 10.27 -0.08 27.10
N LEU A 181 11.12 -1.00 27.56
CA LEU A 181 10.67 -2.20 28.26
C LEU A 181 9.86 -1.84 29.51
N ASN A 182 10.39 -0.95 30.35
CA ASN A 182 9.72 -0.50 31.57
C ASN A 182 8.38 0.20 31.29
N LEU A 183 8.29 0.99 30.21
CA LEU A 183 7.02 1.59 29.78
C LEU A 183 6.01 0.51 29.39
N LEU A 184 6.41 -0.45 28.56
CA LEU A 184 5.52 -1.53 28.09
C LEU A 184 5.07 -2.43 29.26
N GLU A 185 5.93 -2.69 30.24
CA GLU A 185 5.54 -3.40 31.46
C GLU A 185 4.50 -2.62 32.29
N LYS A 186 4.60 -1.28 32.35
CA LYS A 186 3.56 -0.45 32.99
C LYS A 186 2.24 -0.53 32.24
N VAL A 187 2.28 -0.50 30.90
CA VAL A 187 1.10 -0.66 30.04
C VAL A 187 0.44 -2.00 30.27
N ASP A 188 1.22 -3.08 30.31
CA ASP A 188 0.71 -4.45 30.45
C ASP A 188 0.12 -4.72 31.85
N LYS A 189 0.55 -3.96 32.87
CA LYS A 189 -0.04 -3.99 34.22
C LYS A 189 -1.35 -3.23 34.35
N MET A 190 -1.69 -2.36 33.39
CA MET A 190 -2.97 -1.66 33.42
C MET A 190 -4.12 -2.64 33.18
N VAL A 191 -5.19 -2.53 33.98
CA VAL A 191 -6.39 -3.38 33.83
C VAL A 191 -6.96 -3.17 32.44
N PRO A 192 -7.08 -4.20 31.58
CA PRO A 192 -7.62 -4.03 30.24
C PRO A 192 -9.05 -3.49 30.31
N TYR A 193 -9.40 -2.55 29.42
CA TYR A 193 -10.77 -2.06 29.24
C TYR A 193 -11.67 -3.27 29.04
N SER A 194 -12.58 -3.51 29.99
CA SER A 194 -13.52 -4.65 30.07
C SER A 194 -13.39 -5.65 28.92
N ASN A 195 -12.68 -6.74 29.21
CA ASN A 195 -12.14 -7.73 28.27
C ASN A 195 -13.18 -8.48 27.40
N TYR A 196 -14.48 -8.14 27.44
CA TYR A 196 -15.50 -8.71 26.55
C TYR A 196 -15.74 -7.81 25.33
N THR A 197 -16.02 -6.52 25.54
CA THR A 197 -16.39 -5.60 24.46
C THR A 197 -15.23 -5.32 23.50
N TYR A 198 -13.99 -5.21 24.01
CA TYR A 198 -12.82 -4.96 23.16
C TYR A 198 -12.52 -6.14 22.22
N LEU A 199 -12.55 -7.36 22.75
CA LEU A 199 -12.29 -8.57 21.96
C LEU A 199 -13.39 -8.79 20.91
N GLU A 200 -14.65 -8.56 21.25
CA GLU A 200 -15.77 -8.64 20.31
C GLU A 200 -15.64 -7.62 19.17
N VAL A 201 -15.27 -6.36 19.48
CA VAL A 201 -15.03 -5.34 18.46
C VAL A 201 -13.80 -5.67 17.63
N GLU A 202 -12.73 -6.20 18.22
CA GLU A 202 -11.54 -6.63 17.48
C GLU A 202 -11.84 -7.77 16.51
N GLU A 203 -12.56 -8.80 16.96
CA GLU A 203 -13.01 -9.91 16.13
C GLU A 203 -13.95 -9.45 15.01
N MET A 204 -14.89 -8.55 15.33
CA MET A 204 -15.79 -7.96 14.35
C MET A 204 -15.00 -7.18 13.28
N LEU A 205 -14.03 -6.35 13.68
CA LEU A 205 -13.19 -5.60 12.75
C LEU A 205 -12.34 -6.53 11.88
N LYS A 206 -11.71 -7.56 12.46
CA LYS A 206 -10.97 -8.60 11.72
C LYS A 206 -11.85 -9.34 10.71
N ARG A 207 -13.09 -9.66 11.10
CA ARG A 207 -14.08 -10.30 10.21
C ARG A 207 -14.44 -9.38 9.04
N ARG A 208 -14.77 -8.11 9.31
CA ARG A 208 -15.06 -7.10 8.28
C ARG A 208 -13.88 -6.87 7.33
N GLU A 209 -12.67 -6.80 7.85
CA GLU A 209 -11.46 -6.67 7.03
C GLU A 209 -11.30 -7.87 6.10
N SER A 210 -11.53 -9.08 6.61
CA SER A 210 -11.44 -10.31 5.82
C SER A 210 -12.50 -10.37 4.72
N GLU A 211 -13.76 -10.02 5.03
CA GLU A 211 -14.86 -9.90 4.07
C GLU A 211 -14.51 -8.91 2.95
N LEU A 212 -13.96 -7.74 3.31
CA LEU A 212 -13.61 -6.70 2.34
C LEU A 212 -12.43 -7.11 1.45
N ARG A 213 -11.42 -7.78 2.01
CA ARG A 213 -10.30 -8.36 1.24
C ARG A 213 -10.81 -9.40 0.23
N GLU A 214 -11.73 -10.27 0.65
CA GLU A 214 -12.32 -11.28 -0.24
C GLU A 214 -13.15 -10.62 -1.36
N PHE A 215 -13.94 -9.59 -1.04
CA PHE A 215 -14.69 -8.81 -2.03
C PHE A 215 -13.77 -8.21 -3.10
N PHE A 216 -12.70 -7.51 -2.68
CA PHE A 216 -11.77 -6.91 -3.64
C PHE A 216 -10.99 -7.95 -4.46
N LYS A 217 -10.67 -9.11 -3.87
CA LYS A 217 -10.06 -10.23 -4.60
C LYS A 217 -10.97 -10.74 -5.72
N LYS A 218 -12.26 -10.97 -5.43
CA LYS A 218 -13.25 -11.39 -6.45
C LYS A 218 -13.41 -10.34 -7.56
N LYS A 219 -13.52 -9.06 -7.19
CA LYS A 219 -13.56 -7.94 -8.15
C LYS A 219 -12.34 -7.90 -9.07
N LEU A 220 -11.16 -8.19 -8.54
CA LEU A 220 -9.93 -8.24 -9.34
C LEU A 220 -9.96 -9.44 -10.30
N GLU A 221 -10.35 -10.63 -9.83
CA GLU A 221 -10.48 -11.83 -10.66
C GLU A 221 -11.49 -11.65 -11.80
N GLU A 222 -12.64 -11.00 -11.55
CA GLU A 222 -13.63 -10.66 -12.57
C GLU A 222 -13.04 -9.73 -13.64
N LYS A 223 -12.29 -8.70 -13.23
CA LYS A 223 -11.62 -7.79 -14.17
C LYS A 223 -10.56 -8.50 -15.00
N ILE A 224 -9.76 -9.38 -14.39
CA ILE A 224 -8.76 -10.19 -15.11
C ILE A 224 -9.45 -11.04 -16.17
N LYS A 225 -10.50 -11.78 -15.81
CA LYS A 225 -11.26 -12.63 -16.76
C LYS A 225 -11.89 -11.83 -17.89
N ALA A 226 -12.42 -10.64 -17.60
CA ALA A 226 -13.00 -9.76 -18.62
C ALA A 226 -11.94 -9.36 -19.67
N VAL A 227 -10.75 -8.95 -19.20
CA VAL A 227 -9.62 -8.61 -20.06
C VAL A 227 -9.15 -9.83 -20.86
N GLU A 228 -8.96 -10.98 -20.21
CA GLU A 228 -8.55 -12.22 -20.90
C GLU A 228 -9.55 -12.63 -21.98
N SER A 229 -10.86 -12.55 -21.70
CA SER A 229 -11.90 -12.87 -22.66
C SER A 229 -11.91 -11.91 -23.85
N GLU A 230 -11.68 -10.61 -23.61
CA GLU A 230 -11.60 -9.61 -24.68
C GLU A 230 -10.42 -9.91 -25.62
N TYR A 231 -9.23 -10.15 -25.07
CA TYR A 231 -8.04 -10.43 -25.88
C TYR A 231 -8.10 -11.79 -26.57
N LYS A 232 -8.70 -12.80 -25.93
CA LYS A 232 -8.92 -14.11 -26.55
C LYS A 232 -9.85 -14.01 -27.77
N LYS A 233 -10.89 -13.17 -27.69
CA LYS A 233 -11.79 -12.91 -28.82
C LYS A 233 -11.05 -12.22 -29.98
N LYS A 234 -10.30 -11.15 -29.69
CA LYS A 234 -9.47 -10.46 -30.71
C LYS A 234 -8.46 -11.40 -31.37
N LEU A 235 -7.85 -12.30 -30.60
CA LEU A 235 -6.90 -13.28 -31.13
C LEU A 235 -7.59 -14.27 -32.07
N MET A 236 -8.80 -14.71 -31.74
CA MET A 236 -9.59 -15.63 -32.56
C MET A 236 -10.02 -14.96 -33.87
N GLU A 237 -10.52 -13.72 -33.82
CA GLU A 237 -10.87 -12.92 -35.00
C GLU A 237 -9.65 -12.72 -35.92
N ALA A 238 -8.50 -12.32 -35.36
CA ALA A 238 -7.25 -12.17 -36.13
C ALA A 238 -6.76 -13.49 -36.77
N GLN A 239 -7.02 -14.63 -36.11
CA GLN A 239 -6.64 -15.94 -36.63
C GLN A 239 -7.55 -16.41 -37.76
N GLU A 240 -8.85 -16.11 -37.69
CA GLU A 240 -9.80 -16.33 -38.79
C GLU A 240 -9.46 -15.46 -40.00
N GLU A 241 -9.19 -14.17 -39.79
CA GLU A 241 -8.73 -13.27 -40.87
C GLU A 241 -7.43 -13.77 -41.52
N LYS A 242 -6.48 -14.23 -40.71
CA LYS A 242 -5.23 -14.83 -41.21
C LYS A 242 -5.51 -16.06 -42.08
N GLN A 243 -6.40 -16.97 -41.64
CA GLN A 243 -6.75 -18.15 -42.42
C GLN A 243 -7.40 -17.80 -43.76
N GLN A 244 -8.30 -16.81 -43.78
CA GLN A 244 -8.93 -16.34 -45.02
C GLN A 244 -7.90 -15.77 -46.01
N VAL A 245 -6.92 -14.99 -45.51
CA VAL A 245 -5.83 -14.45 -46.33
C VAL A 245 -4.94 -15.57 -46.87
N GLU A 246 -4.58 -16.56 -46.05
CA GLU A 246 -3.77 -17.71 -46.47
C GLU A 246 -4.49 -18.57 -47.54
N GLU A 247 -5.80 -18.76 -47.41
CA GLU A 247 -6.61 -19.53 -48.36
C GLU A 247 -6.74 -18.79 -49.70
N ARG A 248 -6.97 -17.47 -49.67
CA ARG A 248 -6.99 -16.63 -50.88
C ARG A 248 -5.65 -16.67 -51.61
N MET A 249 -4.54 -16.51 -50.88
CA MET A 249 -3.19 -16.61 -51.44
C MET A 249 -2.96 -17.97 -52.12
N ARG A 250 -3.41 -19.06 -51.50
CA ARG A 250 -3.30 -20.41 -52.08
C ARG A 250 -4.08 -20.54 -53.38
N SER A 251 -5.31 -20.04 -53.43
CA SER A 251 -6.15 -20.06 -54.64
C SER A 251 -5.50 -19.29 -55.80
N GLU A 252 -4.98 -18.09 -55.53
CA GLU A 252 -4.29 -17.27 -56.56
C GLU A 252 -3.03 -17.98 -57.08
N LEU A 253 -2.25 -18.63 -56.20
CA LEU A 253 -1.09 -19.42 -56.60
C LEU A 253 -1.47 -20.63 -57.48
N GLU A 254 -2.56 -21.32 -57.16
CA GLU A 254 -3.05 -22.45 -57.95
C GLU A 254 -3.54 -22.03 -59.34
N GLU A 255 -4.22 -20.89 -59.44
CA GLU A 255 -4.65 -20.32 -60.72
C GLU A 255 -3.46 -19.89 -61.57
N LEU A 256 -2.49 -19.19 -60.97
CA LEU A 256 -1.26 -18.79 -61.66
C LEU A 256 -0.49 -20.02 -62.16
N ARG A 257 -0.37 -21.07 -61.33
CA ARG A 257 0.27 -22.32 -61.72
C ARG A 257 -0.45 -23.00 -62.88
N ARG A 258 -1.79 -23.03 -62.87
CA ARG A 258 -2.59 -23.57 -63.97
C ARG A 258 -2.37 -22.79 -65.27
N TYR A 259 -2.37 -21.45 -65.20
CA TYR A 259 -2.15 -20.58 -66.35
C TYR A 259 -0.79 -20.83 -67.01
N TYR A 260 0.30 -20.81 -66.22
CA TYR A 260 1.64 -21.03 -66.77
C TYR A 260 1.86 -22.47 -67.25
N HIS A 261 1.24 -23.46 -66.61
CA HIS A 261 1.27 -24.84 -67.10
C HIS A 261 0.57 -24.98 -68.47
N MET A 262 -0.57 -24.29 -68.66
CA MET A 262 -1.24 -24.23 -69.96
C MET A 262 -0.33 -23.62 -71.03
N LEU A 263 0.30 -22.48 -70.73
CA LEU A 263 1.25 -21.84 -71.64
C LEU A 263 2.41 -22.77 -72.00
N GLU A 264 3.03 -23.41 -71.01
CA GLU A 264 4.12 -24.38 -71.20
C GLU A 264 3.69 -25.57 -72.09
N SER A 265 2.51 -26.13 -71.85
CA SER A 265 1.97 -27.23 -72.66
C SER A 265 1.64 -26.81 -74.11
N GLY A 266 1.26 -25.55 -74.32
CA GLY A 266 1.00 -24.96 -75.64
C GLY A 266 2.27 -24.67 -76.44
N VAL A 267 3.42 -24.51 -75.79
CA VAL A 267 4.71 -24.31 -76.48
C VAL A 267 4.99 -25.48 -77.43
N GLY A 268 4.67 -26.72 -77.05
CA GLY A 268 4.84 -27.89 -77.91
C GLY A 268 4.08 -27.80 -79.23
N GLN A 269 2.81 -27.38 -79.19
CA GLN A 269 1.99 -27.19 -80.40
C GLN A 269 2.51 -26.07 -81.30
N VAL A 270 2.97 -24.97 -80.71
CA VAL A 270 3.55 -23.85 -81.47
C VAL A 270 4.88 -24.26 -82.11
N VAL A 271 5.73 -24.99 -81.38
CA VAL A 271 6.99 -25.53 -81.91
C VAL A 271 6.73 -26.54 -83.02
N GLU A 272 5.74 -27.44 -82.87
CA GLU A 272 5.34 -28.38 -83.92
C GLU A 272 4.78 -27.70 -85.16
N GLN A 273 3.93 -26.67 -85.00
CA GLN A 273 3.43 -25.89 -86.14
C GLN A 273 4.54 -25.14 -86.87
N VAL A 274 5.49 -24.55 -86.13
CA VAL A 274 6.64 -23.87 -86.74
C VAL A 274 7.55 -24.88 -87.45
N LEU A 275 7.88 -26.02 -86.84
CA LEU A 275 8.66 -27.09 -87.47
C LEU A 275 7.96 -27.64 -88.73
N CYS A 276 6.64 -27.86 -88.67
CA CYS A 276 5.83 -28.20 -89.83
C CYS A 276 5.97 -27.15 -90.92
N SER A 277 5.82 -25.86 -90.61
CA SER A 277 5.93 -24.79 -91.60
C SER A 277 7.30 -24.75 -92.28
N PHE A 278 8.39 -24.99 -91.54
CA PHE A 278 9.74 -25.08 -92.11
C PHE A 278 9.94 -26.34 -92.97
N THR A 279 9.38 -27.50 -92.57
CA THR A 279 9.42 -28.69 -93.43
C THR A 279 8.61 -28.50 -94.72
N TRP A 280 7.44 -27.84 -94.64
CA TRP A 280 6.63 -27.50 -95.80
C TRP A 280 7.30 -26.47 -96.70
N ILE A 281 7.96 -25.43 -96.16
CA ILE A 281 8.75 -24.46 -96.93
C ILE A 281 9.93 -25.14 -97.63
N ASN A 282 10.62 -26.09 -96.98
CA ASN A 282 11.68 -26.85 -97.63
C ASN A 282 11.14 -27.77 -98.75
N ILE A 283 9.96 -28.37 -98.57
CA ILE A 283 9.28 -29.15 -99.60
C ILE A 283 8.82 -28.25 -100.76
N TRP A 284 8.28 -27.06 -100.48
CA TRP A 284 7.85 -26.08 -101.48
C TRP A 284 9.03 -25.50 -102.27
N ASN A 285 10.10 -25.09 -101.59
CA ASN A 285 11.33 -24.61 -102.23
C ASN A 285 12.03 -25.72 -103.04
N SER A 286 11.91 -26.99 -102.63
CA SER A 286 12.36 -28.14 -103.41
C SER A 286 11.47 -28.41 -104.64
N ALA A 287 10.18 -28.07 -104.59
CA ALA A 287 9.22 -28.27 -105.68
C ALA A 287 9.30 -27.15 -106.74
N ASP A 288 9.48 -25.90 -106.32
CA ASP A 288 9.62 -24.74 -107.22
C ASP A 288 10.96 -24.74 -107.99
N SER A 289 11.98 -25.47 -107.50
CA SER A 289 13.21 -25.71 -108.26
C SER A 289 13.01 -26.68 -109.46
N LEU A 290 11.86 -27.32 -109.61
CA LEU A 290 11.67 -28.41 -110.58
C LEU A 290 10.68 -28.14 -111.74
N GLN A 291 10.03 -26.98 -111.83
CA GLN A 291 9.09 -26.70 -112.95
C GLN A 291 9.14 -25.28 -113.54
N LEU A 292 10.33 -24.85 -113.97
CA LEU A 292 10.48 -23.78 -114.95
C LEU A 292 11.42 -24.22 -116.08
N HIS A 293 11.06 -25.31 -116.78
CA HIS A 293 11.56 -25.63 -118.12
C HIS A 293 10.71 -26.76 -118.76
N ALA A 294 9.68 -26.40 -119.55
CA ALA A 294 9.28 -27.12 -120.78
C ALA A 294 8.02 -26.56 -121.46
N CYS A 295 8.22 -26.11 -122.71
CA CYS A 295 7.29 -26.03 -123.87
C CYS A 295 6.17 -24.95 -123.84
N ILE A 296 6.14 -23.92 -124.72
CA ILE A 296 6.20 -23.85 -126.20
C ILE A 296 5.06 -24.62 -126.88
N TYR A 297 3.96 -23.93 -127.23
CA TYR A 297 3.56 -23.55 -128.60
C TYR A 297 2.43 -22.50 -128.55
#